data_AF-A0A1I6WQE6-F1
#
_entry.id   AF-A0A1I6WQE6-F1
#
_cell.length_a   1.000
_cell.length_b   1.000
_cell.length_c   1.000
_cell.angle_alpha   90.00
_cell.angle_beta   90.00
_cell.angle_gamma   90.00
#
_symmetry.space_group_name_H-M   'P 1'
#
loop_
_entity.id
_entity.type
_entity.pdbx_description
1 polymer ?
#
loop_
_entity_poly.entity_id
_entity_poly.type
_entity_poly.pdbx_seq_one_letter_code
_entity_poly.pdbx_strand_id
1 'polypeptide(L)'
;MSGQSDNTIRLEGRYGSSADEPEPLTLRCNLVTYRDAAFKETKGADGSVMRSVVEQPSLMVSGLPTGFNPAMGDWTHIVSNLLPNGQGELRSIMPLGSDRARFVIKFES
;
A
#
# COMPACT_ATOMS: atom_id res chain seq x y z
N MET A 1 8.61 -2.89 22.96
CA MET A 1 8.18 -2.96 21.55
C MET A 1 8.31 -1.56 20.97
N SER A 2 9.18 -1.37 19.97
CA SER A 2 9.42 -0.07 19.36
C SER A 2 8.15 0.41 18.64
N GLY A 3 7.52 1.46 19.16
CA GLY A 3 6.32 2.05 18.60
C GLY A 3 6.64 2.68 17.25
N GLN A 4 6.44 1.92 16.18
CA GLN A 4 6.38 2.47 14.84
C GLN A 4 5.22 3.48 14.82
N SER A 5 5.53 4.74 14.55
CA SER A 5 4.54 5.83 14.51
C SER A 5 3.51 5.54 13.43
N ASP A 6 2.23 5.85 13.68
CA ASP A 6 1.11 5.67 12.75
C ASP A 6 1.36 6.34 11.38
N ASN A 7 2.28 7.31 11.33
CA ASN A 7 2.65 8.01 10.11
C ASN A 7 3.90 7.44 9.41
N THR A 8 4.25 6.18 9.68
CA THR A 8 5.44 5.53 9.10
C THR A 8 5.03 4.42 8.13
N ILE A 9 5.68 4.42 6.97
CA ILE A 9 5.60 3.36 5.97
C ILE A 9 7.01 2.85 5.70
N ARG A 10 7.20 1.53 5.69
CA ARG A 10 8.44 0.91 5.20
C ARG A 10 8.16 0.16 3.91
N LEU A 11 8.98 0.40 2.89
CA LEU A 11 8.92 -0.27 1.59
C LEU A 11 10.09 -1.25 1.50
N GLU A 12 9.81 -2.45 1.00
CA GLU A 12 10.79 -3.53 0.88
C GLU A 12 10.70 -4.17 -0.51
N GLY A 13 11.84 -4.53 -1.06
CA GLY A 13 11.91 -5.34 -2.28
C GLY A 13 11.69 -6.81 -1.93
N ARG A 14 11.35 -7.62 -2.94
CA ARG A 14 11.64 -9.06 -2.93
C ARG A 14 12.20 -9.39 -4.29
N TYR A 15 13.50 -9.62 -4.34
CA TYR A 15 14.16 -10.16 -5.51
C TYR A 15 14.52 -11.62 -5.26
N GLY A 16 14.51 -12.44 -6.30
CA GLY A 16 14.88 -13.86 -6.22
C GLY A 16 16.36 -14.10 -5.91
N SER A 17 17.16 -13.03 -5.81
CA SER A 17 18.59 -13.00 -5.51
C SER A 17 18.84 -11.85 -4.54
N SER A 18 19.53 -12.11 -3.43
CA SER A 18 19.89 -11.09 -2.42
C SER A 18 20.89 -10.04 -2.94
N ALA A 19 21.45 -10.23 -4.15
CA ALA A 19 22.40 -9.31 -4.74
C ALA A 19 21.75 -8.06 -5.36
N ASP A 20 20.44 -8.15 -5.66
CA ASP A 20 19.68 -7.09 -6.35
C ASP A 20 18.55 -6.53 -5.49
N GLU A 21 18.48 -6.91 -4.20
CA GLU A 21 17.45 -6.43 -3.30
C GLU A 21 17.73 -4.99 -2.86
N PRO A 22 16.86 -4.03 -3.19
CA PRO A 22 17.05 -2.65 -2.78
C PRO A 22 16.87 -2.54 -1.27
N GLU A 23 17.70 -1.71 -0.62
CA GLU A 23 17.64 -1.52 0.83
C GLU A 23 16.25 -1.01 1.27
N PRO A 24 15.67 -1.54 2.36
CA PRO A 24 14.37 -1.08 2.84
C PRO A 24 14.30 0.43 3.04
N LEU A 25 13.29 1.07 2.44
CA LEU A 25 13.07 2.51 2.56
C LEU A 25 12.00 2.80 3.60
N THR A 26 12.37 3.52 4.67
CA THR A 26 11.40 3.97 5.68
C THR A 26 11.02 5.43 5.44
N LEU A 27 9.75 5.65 5.13
CA LEU A 27 9.14 6.96 4.94
C LEU A 27 8.47 7.41 6.23
N ARG A 28 8.90 8.57 6.74
CA ARG A 28 8.21 9.30 7.80
C ARG A 28 7.33 10.35 7.15
N CYS A 29 6.03 10.12 7.18
CA CYS A 29 5.05 10.96 6.52
C CYS A 29 4.40 11.92 7.54
N ASN A 30 3.65 12.91 7.05
CA ASN A 30 2.84 13.77 7.91
C ASN A 30 1.55 13.07 8.35
N LEU A 31 0.93 12.36 7.41
CA LEU A 31 -0.30 11.59 7.66
C LEU A 31 -0.33 10.37 6.75
N VAL A 32 -0.73 9.24 7.34
CA VAL A 32 -1.06 8.00 6.63
C VAL A 32 -2.48 7.60 7.02
N THR A 33 -3.28 7.14 6.06
CA THR A 33 -4.64 6.68 6.30
C THR A 33 -4.91 5.41 5.52
N TYR A 34 -5.41 4.38 6.19
CA TYR A 34 -5.83 3.15 5.54
C TYR A 34 -7.25 3.26 4.99
N ARG A 35 -7.45 2.75 3.77
CA ARG A 35 -8.75 2.58 3.14
C ARG A 35 -8.90 1.12 2.72
N ASP A 36 -9.97 0.50 3.20
CA ASP A 36 -10.32 -0.87 2.83
C ASP A 36 -10.81 -0.95 1.38
N ALA A 37 -10.79 -2.16 0.83
CA ALA A 37 -11.29 -2.47 -0.49
C ALA A 37 -12.78 -2.16 -0.59
N ALA A 38 -13.18 -1.57 -1.73
CA ALA A 38 -14.59 -1.33 -2.05
C ALA A 38 -15.08 -2.40 -3.03
N PHE A 39 -16.28 -2.91 -2.82
CA PHE A 39 -16.87 -3.97 -3.64
C PHE A 39 -18.25 -3.57 -4.12
N LYS A 40 -18.62 -4.06 -5.29
CA LYS A 40 -19.96 -3.95 -5.85
C LYS A 40 -20.57 -5.34 -5.91
N GLU A 41 -21.75 -5.48 -5.34
CA GLU A 41 -22.53 -6.70 -5.45
C GLU A 41 -23.59 -6.53 -6.53
N THR A 42 -23.72 -7.55 -7.38
CA THR A 42 -24.76 -7.64 -8.40
C THR A 42 -25.50 -8.94 -8.20
N LYS A 43 -26.83 -8.85 -8.05
CA LYS A 43 -27.70 -10.01 -7.88
C LYS A 43 -28.22 -10.48 -9.24
N GLY A 44 -27.97 -11.73 -9.58
CA GLY A 44 -28.49 -12.39 -10.78
C GLY A 44 -29.99 -12.69 -10.66
N ALA A 45 -30.63 -12.90 -11.81
CA ALA A 45 -32.05 -13.29 -11.87
C ALA A 45 -32.31 -14.67 -11.25
N ASP A 46 -31.28 -15.52 -11.17
CA ASP A 46 -31.26 -16.83 -10.51
C ASP A 46 -31.03 -16.76 -8.99
N GLY A 47 -30.89 -15.55 -8.43
CA GLY A 47 -30.61 -15.33 -7.02
C GLY A 47 -29.13 -15.43 -6.64
N SER A 48 -28.23 -15.71 -7.59
CA SER A 48 -26.78 -15.65 -7.37
C SER A 48 -26.32 -14.23 -7.02
N VAL A 49 -25.30 -14.10 -6.18
CA VAL A 49 -24.67 -12.81 -5.85
C VAL A 49 -23.24 -12.85 -6.38
N MET A 50 -22.93 -11.98 -7.34
CA MET A 50 -21.57 -11.75 -7.79
C MET A 50 -21.01 -10.52 -7.08
N ARG A 51 -19.82 -10.65 -6.48
CA ARG A 51 -19.09 -9.56 -5.85
C ARG A 51 -17.87 -9.22 -6.69
N SER A 52 -17.80 -7.99 -7.21
CA SER A 52 -16.64 -7.48 -7.95
C SER A 52 -15.92 -6.41 -7.15
N VAL A 53 -14.59 -6.37 -7.25
CA VAL A 53 -13.78 -5.31 -6.63
C VAL A 53 -13.94 -4.03 -7.44
N VAL A 54 -14.34 -2.95 -6.77
CA VAL A 54 -14.44 -1.59 -7.33
C VAL A 54 -13.15 -0.82 -7.05
N GLU A 55 -12.62 -0.94 -5.83
CA GLU A 55 -11.34 -0.34 -5.45
C GLU A 55 -10.54 -1.31 -4.58
N GLN A 56 -9.24 -1.40 -4.86
CA GLN A 56 -8.29 -2.15 -4.05
C GLN A 56 -8.01 -1.42 -2.73
N PRO A 57 -7.62 -2.14 -1.66
CA PRO A 57 -7.23 -1.50 -0.41
C PRO A 57 -5.96 -0.66 -0.62
N SER A 58 -5.82 0.42 0.14
CA SER A 58 -4.69 1.34 -0.04
C SER A 58 -4.33 2.15 1.20
N LEU A 59 -3.08 2.62 1.25
CA LEU A 59 -2.65 3.68 2.16
C LEU A 59 -2.61 5.00 1.40
N MET A 60 -3.37 5.98 1.88
CA MET A 60 -3.35 7.36 1.42
C MET A 60 -2.32 8.12 2.25
N VAL A 61 -1.39 8.81 1.59
CA VAL A 61 -0.25 9.44 2.25
C VAL A 61 -0.13 10.92 1.89
N SER A 62 0.25 11.73 2.87
CA SER A 62 0.69 13.12 2.68
C SER A 62 1.94 13.41 3.51
N GLY A 63 2.74 14.39 3.10
CA GLY A 63 4.04 14.66 3.72
C GLY A 63 5.13 13.67 3.30
N LEU A 64 5.12 13.20 2.05
CA LEU A 64 6.23 12.38 1.54
C LEU A 64 7.56 13.14 1.64
N PRO A 65 8.66 12.48 2.09
CA PRO A 65 9.96 13.12 2.20
C PRO A 65 10.42 13.76 0.90
N THR A 66 11.09 14.91 0.99
CA THR A 66 11.70 15.58 -0.15
C THR A 66 12.68 14.63 -0.86
N GLY A 67 12.46 14.40 -2.15
CA GLY A 67 13.28 13.49 -2.96
C GLY A 67 12.76 12.06 -3.06
N PHE A 68 11.72 11.68 -2.31
CA PHE A 68 11.02 10.43 -2.59
C PHE A 68 10.31 10.53 -3.95
N ASN A 69 10.66 9.64 -4.87
CA ASN A 69 10.00 9.53 -6.16
C ASN A 69 9.13 8.26 -6.19
N PRO A 70 7.79 8.38 -6.16
CA PRO A 70 6.85 7.26 -6.24
C PRO A 70 7.04 6.35 -7.46
N ALA A 71 7.68 6.85 -8.52
CA ALA A 71 7.94 6.11 -9.74
C ALA A 71 9.31 5.40 -9.76
N MET A 72 10.12 5.55 -8.70
CA MET A 72 11.43 4.91 -8.59
C MET A 72 11.44 3.84 -7.51
N GLY A 73 12.15 2.74 -7.81
CA GLY A 73 12.30 1.60 -6.93
C GLY A 73 11.22 0.55 -7.17
N ASP A 74 11.65 -0.70 -7.22
CA ASP A 74 10.79 -1.86 -7.46
C ASP A 74 10.41 -2.50 -6.12
N TRP A 75 9.68 -1.73 -5.31
CA TRP A 75 9.19 -2.20 -4.02
C TRP A 75 7.99 -3.12 -4.23
N THR A 76 7.98 -4.26 -3.54
CA THR A 76 6.91 -5.27 -3.66
C THR A 76 6.19 -5.52 -2.35
N HIS A 77 6.74 -5.04 -1.23
CA HIS A 77 6.15 -5.15 0.09
C HIS A 77 6.08 -3.80 0.78
N ILE A 78 5.06 -3.66 1.63
CA ILE A 78 4.83 -2.49 2.44
C ILE A 78 4.49 -2.90 3.87
N VAL A 79 5.13 -2.26 4.84
CA VAL A 79 4.94 -2.47 6.28
C VAL A 79 4.44 -1.17 6.90
N SER A 80 3.31 -1.24 7.61
CA SER A 80 2.72 -0.13 8.35
C SER A 80 1.73 -0.67 9.38
N ASN A 81 1.73 -0.08 10.57
CA ASN A 81 0.80 -0.44 11.65
C ASN A 81 -0.67 -0.18 11.33
N LEU A 82 -0.94 0.63 10.29
CA LEU A 82 -2.30 0.90 9.81
C LEU A 82 -2.86 -0.23 8.93
N LEU A 83 -2.04 -1.21 8.55
CA LEU A 83 -2.49 -2.39 7.81
C LEU A 83 -3.06 -3.45 8.77
N PRO A 84 -4.11 -4.20 8.38
CA PRO A 84 -4.74 -5.22 9.23
C PRO A 84 -3.77 -6.23 9.85
N ASN A 85 -2.70 -6.60 9.12
CA ASN A 85 -1.67 -7.55 9.58
C ASN A 85 -0.30 -6.88 9.76
N GLY A 86 -0.23 -5.55 9.79
CA GLY A 86 1.02 -4.78 9.85
C GLY A 86 1.84 -4.75 8.54
N GLN A 87 1.48 -5.56 7.54
CA GLN A 87 2.17 -5.66 6.25
C GLN A 87 1.22 -6.03 5.10
N GLY A 88 1.65 -5.82 3.85
CA GLY A 88 0.92 -6.22 2.64
C GLY A 88 1.78 -6.23 1.38
N GLU A 89 1.24 -6.83 0.31
CA GLU A 89 1.86 -6.83 -1.02
C GLU A 89 1.62 -5.45 -1.67
N LEU A 90 2.68 -4.73 -2.00
CA LEU A 90 2.58 -3.46 -2.71
C LEU A 90 2.40 -3.73 -4.21
N ARG A 91 1.31 -3.22 -4.79
CA ARG A 91 0.98 -3.42 -6.20
C ARG A 91 1.34 -2.22 -7.07
N SER A 92 1.16 -1.02 -6.52
CA SER A 92 1.52 0.22 -7.21
C SER A 92 1.58 1.38 -6.24
N ILE A 93 2.33 2.42 -6.63
CA ILE A 93 2.32 3.72 -5.96
C ILE A 93 1.82 4.74 -6.98
N MET A 94 0.66 5.35 -6.71
CA MET A 94 0.04 6.33 -7.59
C MET A 94 0.26 7.74 -7.03
N PRO A 95 1.00 8.63 -7.73
CA PRO A 95 1.16 10.00 -7.29
C PRO A 95 -0.19 10.76 -7.34
N LEU A 96 -0.49 11.52 -6.29
CA LEU A 96 -1.70 12.36 -6.21
C LEU A 96 -1.36 13.86 -6.32
N GLY A 97 -0.11 14.17 -6.70
CA GLY A 97 0.45 15.51 -6.80
C GLY A 97 1.01 16.03 -5.47
N SER A 98 1.98 16.95 -5.57
CA SER A 98 2.75 17.48 -4.43
C SER A 98 3.47 16.35 -3.67
N ASP A 99 3.36 16.32 -2.35
CA ASP A 99 3.96 15.35 -1.43
C ASP A 99 3.00 14.20 -1.08
N ARG A 100 2.07 13.87 -1.98
CA ARG A 100 1.00 12.88 -1.75
C ARG A 100 1.04 11.73 -2.74
N ALA A 101 0.75 10.53 -2.25
CA ALA A 101 0.59 9.34 -3.06
C ALA A 101 -0.42 8.37 -2.44
N ARG A 102 -0.93 7.46 -3.28
CA ARG A 102 -1.71 6.29 -2.88
C ARG A 102 -0.85 5.04 -3.07
N PHE A 103 -0.65 4.27 -2.02
CA PHE A 103 0.02 2.98 -2.06
C PHE A 103 -1.06 1.90 -2.15
N VAL A 104 -1.20 1.28 -3.31
CA VAL A 104 -2.21 0.25 -3.57
C VAL A 104 -1.69 -1.10 -3.10
N ILE A 105 -2.50 -1.78 -2.31
CA ILE A 105 -2.10 -3.00 -1.61
C ILE A 105 -2.95 -4.15 -2.11
N LYS A 106 -2.38 -5.35 -2.09
CA LYS A 106 -3.11 -6.60 -2.20
C LYS A 106 -2.91 -7.39 -0.91
N PHE A 107 -4.00 -7.93 -0.39
CA PHE A 107 -3.93 -8.98 0.63
C PHE A 107 -4.01 -10.33 -0.08
N GLU A 108 -3.19 -11.27 0.34
CA GLU A 108 -3.48 -12.67 0.07
C GLU A 108 -4.69 -13.03 0.93
N SER A 109 -5.82 -13.26 0.26
CA SER A 109 -7.07 -13.76 0.86
C SER A 109 -7.01 -15.27 1.04
#